data_AF-A0A971IXY9-F1
#
_entry.id   AF-A0A971IXY9-F1
#
_cell.length_a   1.000
_cell.length_b   1.000
_cell.length_c   1.000
_cell.angle_alpha   90.00
_cell.angle_beta   90.00
_cell.angle_gamma   90.00
#
_symmetry.space_group_name_H-M   'P 1'
#
loop_
_entity.id
_entity.type
_entity.pdbx_description
1 polymer ?
#
loop_
_entity_poly.entity_id
_entity_poly.type
_entity_poly.pdbx_seq_one_letter_code
_entity_poly.pdbx_strand_id
1 'polypeptide(L)'
;EGNLNKMDIFAARPAEETTEGKLYFLWYFPSTQHPDVKAKFAENPYVTEGLKVVYANITNSFRDDLNKIIPGYNLIFTGEVWERLNGAREGTMDPAAVAAWLDETVNKSLAEQWAAFEARLAE
;
A
#
# COMPACT_ATOMS: atom_id res chain seq x y z
N GLU A 1 5.31 0.45 24.22
CA GLU A 1 4.82 1.80 24.58
C GLU A 1 4.92 2.84 23.46
N GLY A 2 6.05 3.00 22.76
CA GLY A 2 6.22 4.09 21.77
C GLY A 2 5.14 4.21 20.66
N ASN A 3 4.57 3.09 20.21
CA ASN A 3 3.44 3.13 19.27
C ASN A 3 2.17 3.70 19.93
N LEU A 4 1.77 3.18 21.09
CA LEU A 4 0.59 3.66 21.82
C LEU A 4 0.68 5.16 22.11
N ASN A 5 1.85 5.67 22.52
CA ASN A 5 2.07 7.09 22.78
C ASN A 5 2.00 7.94 21.51
N LYS A 6 2.55 7.45 20.38
CA LYS A 6 2.39 8.12 19.09
C LYS A 6 0.92 8.19 18.67
N MET A 7 0.10 7.20 19.02
CA MET A 7 -1.33 7.21 18.67
C MET A 7 -2.04 8.32 19.42
N ASP A 8 -1.71 8.49 20.71
CA ASP A 8 -2.24 9.59 21.52
C ASP A 8 -1.83 10.95 20.98
N ILE A 9 -0.56 11.12 20.59
CA ILE A 9 -0.06 12.36 20.00
C ILE A 9 -0.84 12.72 18.73
N PHE A 10 -1.13 11.74 17.87
CA PHE A 10 -1.90 11.98 16.64
C PHE A 10 -3.38 12.27 16.93
N ALA A 11 -3.99 11.53 17.86
CA ALA A 11 -5.40 11.71 18.23
C ALA A 11 -5.67 13.02 18.98
N ALA A 12 -4.67 13.56 19.70
CA ALA A 12 -4.76 14.83 20.40
C ALA A 12 -4.60 16.07 19.50
N ARG A 13 -4.36 15.88 18.20
CA ARG A 13 -4.23 17.00 17.26
C ARG A 13 -5.59 17.68 17.03
N PRO A 14 -5.63 19.01 16.92
CA PRO A 14 -6.84 19.74 16.57
C PRO A 14 -7.36 19.34 15.19
N ALA A 15 -8.63 18.96 15.09
CA ALA A 15 -9.25 18.48 13.85
C ALA A 15 -9.37 19.60 12.80
N GLU A 16 -9.45 20.85 13.25
CA GLU A 16 -9.48 22.06 12.45
C GLU A 16 -8.15 22.34 11.72
N GLU A 17 -7.03 21.81 12.20
CA GLU A 17 -5.71 21.94 11.56
C GLU A 17 -5.48 20.93 10.42
N THR A 18 -6.43 20.02 10.17
CA THR A 18 -6.37 19.07 9.04
C THR A 18 -7.00 19.62 7.76
N THR A 19 -7.20 20.94 7.68
CA THR A 19 -7.73 21.65 6.51
C THR A 19 -6.64 21.93 5.46
N GLU A 20 -7.07 22.20 4.23
CA GLU A 20 -6.27 22.31 3.00
C GLU A 20 -4.85 22.89 3.19
N GLY A 21 -3.85 22.11 2.76
CA GLY A 21 -2.44 22.50 2.76
C GLY A 21 -1.62 22.04 3.97
N LYS A 22 -2.21 21.39 4.98
CA LYS A 22 -1.50 20.85 6.15
C LYS A 22 -1.64 19.32 6.24
N LEU A 23 -0.51 18.60 6.12
CA LEU A 23 -0.40 17.14 6.12
C LEU A 23 -0.52 16.49 7.52
N TYR A 24 -1.37 17.02 8.40
CA TYR A 24 -1.53 16.43 9.73
C TYR A 24 -2.66 15.39 9.73
N PHE A 25 -2.29 14.11 9.64
CA PHE A 25 -3.22 13.03 9.93
C PHE A 25 -3.55 12.99 11.44
N LEU A 26 -4.79 12.67 11.80
CA LEU A 26 -5.23 12.39 13.19
C LEU A 26 -5.01 10.92 13.60
N TRP A 27 -4.35 10.18 12.72
CA TRP A 27 -3.98 8.78 12.88
C TRP A 27 -2.60 8.56 12.24
N TYR A 28 -1.90 7.54 12.69
CA TYR A 28 -0.67 7.08 12.03
C TYR A 28 -0.72 5.56 11.91
N PHE A 29 -0.05 5.02 10.91
CA PHE A 29 0.00 3.58 10.69
C PHE A 29 1.10 2.93 11.55
N PRO A 30 0.77 2.08 12.55
CA PRO A 30 1.79 1.53 13.44
C PRO A 30 2.65 0.46 12.76
N SER A 31 3.93 0.40 13.15
CA SER A 31 4.91 -0.55 12.61
C SER A 31 4.96 -1.88 13.38
N THR A 32 3.87 -2.26 14.05
CA THR A 32 3.77 -3.47 14.87
C THR A 32 2.38 -4.07 14.75
N GLN A 33 2.19 -5.29 15.25
CA GLN A 33 0.91 -5.99 15.34
C GLN A 33 0.59 -6.44 16.78
N HIS A 34 1.21 -5.81 17.78
CA HIS A 34 0.91 -6.07 19.19
C HIS A 34 -0.61 -5.89 19.46
N PRO A 35 -1.27 -6.80 20.19
CA PRO A 35 -2.73 -6.77 20.39
C PRO A 35 -3.26 -5.40 20.86
N ASP A 36 -2.62 -4.79 21.85
CA ASP A 36 -3.04 -3.48 22.38
C ASP A 36 -2.96 -2.35 21.34
N VAL A 37 -1.98 -2.41 20.44
CA VAL A 37 -1.82 -1.42 19.36
C VAL A 37 -2.90 -1.63 18.29
N LYS A 38 -3.22 -2.89 17.98
CA LYS A 38 -4.33 -3.24 17.08
C LYS A 38 -5.67 -2.76 17.62
N ALA A 39 -5.94 -3.02 18.90
CA ALA A 39 -7.17 -2.58 19.57
C ALA A 39 -7.31 -1.05 19.49
N LYS A 40 -6.27 -0.33 19.91
CA LYS A 40 -6.28 1.15 19.88
C LYS A 40 -6.44 1.71 18.46
N PHE A 41 -5.85 1.08 17.45
CA PHE A 41 -6.01 1.53 16.05
C PHE A 41 -7.44 1.30 15.54
N ALA A 42 -8.07 0.18 15.90
CA ALA A 42 -9.45 -0.11 15.53
C ALA A 42 -10.45 0.85 16.20
N GLU A 43 -10.15 1.32 17.40
CA GLU A 43 -10.97 2.27 18.16
C GLU A 43 -10.82 3.73 17.71
N ASN A 44 -9.80 4.07 16.90
CA ASN A 44 -9.57 5.45 16.48
C ASN A 44 -10.69 5.93 15.51
N PRO A 45 -11.45 6.99 15.85
CA PRO A 45 -12.58 7.47 15.05
C PRO A 45 -12.18 8.12 13.71
N TYR A 46 -10.91 8.51 13.57
CA TYR A 46 -10.37 9.13 12.35
C TYR A 46 -9.80 8.11 11.36
N VAL A 47 -9.75 6.83 11.73
CA VAL A 47 -9.34 5.73 10.84
C VAL A 47 -10.57 5.19 10.14
N THR A 48 -10.56 5.19 8.82
CA THR A 48 -11.65 4.63 8.01
C THR A 48 -11.72 3.10 8.15
N GLU A 49 -12.89 2.52 7.91
CA GLU A 49 -13.07 1.06 7.98
C GLU A 49 -12.10 0.31 7.07
N GLY A 50 -11.87 0.83 5.85
CA GLY A 50 -10.88 0.26 4.94
C GLY A 50 -9.46 0.22 5.54
N LEU A 51 -9.03 1.29 6.22
CA LEU A 51 -7.71 1.30 6.87
C LEU A 51 -7.64 0.35 8.07
N LYS A 52 -8.73 0.18 8.82
CA LYS A 52 -8.81 -0.81 9.91
C LYS A 52 -8.63 -2.22 9.37
N VAL A 53 -9.35 -2.56 8.30
CA VAL A 53 -9.24 -3.86 7.64
C VAL A 53 -7.82 -4.09 7.11
N VAL A 54 -7.22 -3.10 6.45
CA VAL A 54 -5.84 -3.20 5.95
C VAL A 54 -4.85 -3.42 7.09
N TYR A 55 -4.94 -2.64 8.18
CA TYR A 55 -4.00 -2.79 9.30
C TYR A 55 -4.18 -4.11 10.05
N ALA A 56 -5.42 -4.58 10.23
CA ALA A 56 -5.72 -5.86 10.86
C ALA A 56 -5.11 -7.04 10.09
N ASN A 57 -4.96 -6.89 8.77
CA ASN A 57 -4.42 -7.87 7.84
C ASN A 57 -3.02 -7.51 7.31
N ILE A 58 -2.31 -6.56 7.93
CA ILE A 58 -1.01 -6.08 7.40
C ILE A 58 0.04 -7.20 7.30
N THR A 59 -0.10 -8.28 8.09
CA THR A 59 0.76 -9.45 8.01
C THR A 59 0.66 -10.18 6.68
N ASN A 60 -0.45 -9.98 5.95
CA ASN A 60 -0.68 -10.49 4.60
C ASN A 60 -0.26 -9.47 3.53
N SER A 61 0.37 -8.36 3.93
CA SER A 61 0.86 -7.33 3.03
C SER A 61 2.38 -7.29 3.04
N PHE A 62 2.96 -7.05 1.86
CA PHE A 62 4.35 -6.75 1.68
C PHE A 62 4.49 -5.24 1.42
N ARG A 63 5.34 -4.54 2.18
CA ARG A 63 5.59 -3.11 1.99
C ARG A 63 7.08 -2.87 1.83
N ASP A 64 7.48 -2.63 0.59
CA ASP A 64 8.86 -2.29 0.24
C ASP A 64 8.88 -1.36 -0.98
N ASP A 65 10.01 -0.70 -1.23
CA ASP A 65 10.25 -0.02 -2.50
C ASP A 65 10.64 -1.07 -3.55
N LEU A 66 9.62 -1.57 -4.26
CA LEU A 66 9.80 -2.63 -5.26
C LEU A 66 10.78 -2.26 -6.38
N ASN A 67 11.01 -0.96 -6.65
CA ASN A 67 12.05 -0.53 -7.59
C ASN A 67 13.47 -0.92 -7.15
N LYS A 68 13.67 -1.25 -5.88
CA LYS A 68 14.97 -1.67 -5.33
C LYS A 68 15.20 -3.16 -5.38
N ILE A 69 14.16 -3.95 -5.65
CA ILE A 69 14.18 -5.41 -5.53
C ILE A 69 13.86 -6.08 -6.86
N ILE A 70 12.95 -5.48 -7.64
CA ILE A 70 12.52 -6.01 -8.92
C ILE A 70 13.24 -5.23 -10.03
N PRO A 71 14.11 -5.88 -10.82
CA PRO A 71 14.74 -5.25 -11.98
C PRO A 71 13.70 -4.68 -12.93
N GLY A 72 13.88 -3.44 -13.36
CA GLY A 72 12.99 -2.79 -14.32
C GLY A 72 11.55 -2.62 -13.83
N TYR A 73 11.29 -2.59 -12.52
CA TYR A 73 9.92 -2.46 -11.96
C TYR A 73 9.09 -1.34 -12.59
N ASN A 74 9.70 -0.17 -12.81
CA ASN A 74 9.06 0.98 -13.45
C ASN A 74 8.68 0.74 -14.93
N LEU A 75 9.27 -0.25 -15.58
CA LEU A 75 8.94 -0.67 -16.95
C LEU A 75 7.79 -1.70 -16.96
N ILE A 76 7.60 -2.43 -15.87
CA ILE A 76 6.52 -3.42 -15.70
C ILE A 76 5.17 -2.71 -15.46
N PHE A 77 5.15 -1.71 -14.57
CA PHE A 77 3.92 -1.00 -14.18
C PHE A 77 3.66 0.23 -15.06
N THR A 78 3.21 -0.03 -16.28
CA THR A 78 2.88 0.98 -17.29
C THR A 78 1.61 1.78 -16.94
N GLY A 79 1.32 2.83 -17.73
CA GLY A 79 0.08 3.61 -17.59
C GLY A 79 -1.18 2.76 -17.69
N GLU A 80 -1.22 1.76 -18.60
CA GLU A 80 -2.37 0.86 -18.74
C GLU A 80 -2.57 -0.02 -17.51
N VAL A 81 -1.47 -0.53 -16.93
CA VAL A 81 -1.52 -1.32 -15.69
C VAL A 81 -2.14 -0.48 -14.57
N TRP A 82 -1.71 0.77 -14.43
CA TRP A 82 -2.28 1.69 -13.43
C TRP A 82 -3.73 2.05 -13.68
N GLU A 83 -4.10 2.30 -14.93
CA GLU A 83 -5.49 2.60 -15.33
C GLU A 83 -6.42 1.46 -14.91
N ARG A 84 -6.07 0.21 -15.22
CA ARG A 84 -6.90 -0.96 -14.86
C ARG A 84 -6.97 -1.20 -13.36
N LEU A 85 -5.83 -1.08 -12.66
CA LEU A 85 -5.79 -1.20 -11.20
C LEU A 85 -6.68 -0.15 -10.52
N ASN A 86 -6.63 1.10 -10.98
CA ASN A 86 -7.46 2.16 -10.44
C ASN A 86 -8.93 1.95 -10.81
N GLY A 87 -9.22 1.54 -12.04
CA GLY A 87 -10.59 1.22 -12.45
C GLY A 87 -11.24 0.12 -11.60
N ALA A 88 -10.49 -0.93 -11.24
CA ALA A 88 -10.97 -1.95 -10.30
C ALA A 88 -11.22 -1.40 -8.89
N ARG A 89 -10.33 -0.52 -8.38
CA ARG A 89 -10.47 0.10 -7.04
C ARG A 89 -11.64 1.07 -6.97
N GLU A 90 -11.89 1.78 -8.07
CA GLU A 90 -12.97 2.77 -8.20
C GLU A 90 -14.31 2.12 -8.57
N GLY A 91 -14.32 0.82 -8.89
CA GLY A 91 -15.52 0.07 -9.27
C GLY A 91 -16.00 0.35 -10.70
N THR A 92 -15.15 0.94 -11.55
CA THR A 92 -15.45 1.20 -12.97
C THR A 92 -15.06 0.02 -13.87
N MET A 93 -14.30 -0.94 -13.36
CA MET A 93 -13.95 -2.19 -14.02
C MET A 93 -14.20 -3.41 -13.12
N ASP A 94 -14.52 -4.55 -13.73
CA ASP A 94 -14.68 -5.81 -13.00
C ASP A 94 -13.33 -6.26 -12.39
N PRO A 95 -13.21 -6.41 -11.06
CA PRO A 95 -11.96 -6.79 -10.42
C PRO A 95 -11.43 -8.15 -10.85
N ALA A 96 -12.30 -9.12 -11.14
CA ALA A 96 -11.88 -10.47 -11.54
C ALA A 96 -11.24 -10.47 -12.93
N ALA A 97 -11.85 -9.77 -13.90
CA ALA A 97 -11.29 -9.58 -15.23
C ALA A 97 -9.96 -8.81 -15.19
N VAL A 98 -9.88 -7.75 -14.37
CA VAL A 98 -8.62 -7.00 -14.19
C VAL A 98 -7.52 -7.88 -13.60
N ALA A 99 -7.84 -8.69 -12.58
CA ALA A 99 -6.88 -9.60 -11.97
C ALA A 99 -6.32 -10.63 -12.98
N ALA A 100 -7.19 -11.24 -13.79
CA ALA A 100 -6.75 -12.19 -14.82
C ALA A 100 -5.82 -11.54 -15.86
N TRP A 101 -6.15 -10.33 -16.32
CA TRP A 101 -5.31 -9.59 -17.27
C TRP A 101 -3.95 -9.20 -16.68
N LEU A 102 -3.94 -8.78 -15.42
CA LEU A 102 -2.70 -8.45 -14.71
C LEU A 102 -1.80 -9.68 -14.56
N ASP A 103 -2.39 -10.84 -14.25
CA ASP A 103 -1.64 -12.09 -14.11
C ASP A 103 -0.95 -12.50 -15.42
N GLU A 104 -1.60 -12.31 -16.56
CA GLU A 104 -0.98 -12.54 -17.87
C GLU A 104 0.10 -11.49 -18.20
N THR A 105 -0.21 -10.21 -18.01
CA THR A 105 0.61 -9.10 -18.53
C THR A 105 1.80 -8.79 -17.63
N VAL A 106 1.57 -8.63 -16.32
CA VAL A 106 2.59 -8.22 -15.36
C VAL A 106 3.61 -9.34 -15.14
N ASN A 107 3.17 -10.59 -15.03
CA ASN A 107 4.09 -11.72 -14.83
C ASN A 107 4.99 -11.93 -16.07
N LYS A 108 4.44 -11.78 -17.28
CA LYS A 108 5.23 -11.85 -18.50
C LYS A 108 6.30 -10.76 -18.52
N SER A 109 5.91 -9.51 -18.26
CA SER A 109 6.86 -8.39 -18.24
C SER A 109 7.92 -8.54 -17.15
N LEU A 110 7.55 -9.06 -15.98
CA LEU A 110 8.49 -9.39 -14.90
C LEU A 110 9.54 -10.41 -15.37
N ALA A 111 9.13 -11.49 -16.02
CA ALA A 111 10.05 -12.50 -16.53
C ALA A 111 11.01 -11.91 -17.59
N GLU A 112 10.51 -11.05 -18.47
CA GLU A 112 11.33 -10.36 -19.48
C GLU A 112 12.37 -9.43 -18.84
N GLN A 113 11.97 -8.61 -17.85
CA GLN A 113 12.91 -7.72 -17.15
C GLN A 113 13.95 -8.50 -16.34
N TRP A 114 13.55 -9.60 -15.70
CA TRP A 114 14.48 -10.44 -14.95
C TRP A 114 15.52 -11.08 -15.87
N ALA A 115 15.09 -11.66 -17.00
CA ALA A 115 16.01 -12.23 -17.99
C ALA A 115 16.99 -11.19 -18.54
N ALA A 116 16.52 -9.97 -18.81
CA ALA A 116 17.38 -8.87 -19.28
C ALA A 116 18.41 -8.44 -18.21
N PHE A 117 18.05 -8.48 -16.93
CA PHE A 117 18.96 -8.21 -15.84
C PHE A 117 20.04 -9.29 -15.69
N GLU A 118 19.66 -10.57 -15.67
CA GLU A 118 20.60 -11.70 -15.57
C GLU A 118 21.59 -11.71 -16.74
N ALA A 119 21.14 -11.39 -17.95
CA ALA A 119 22.01 -11.28 -19.11
C ALA A 119 23.13 -10.24 -18.91
N ARG A 120 22.84 -9.11 -18.26
CA ARG A 120 23.85 -8.08 -17.95
C ARG A 120 24.81 -8.48 -16.84
N LEU A 121 24.44 -9.41 -15.96
CA LEU A 121 25.35 -9.92 -14.93
C LEU A 121 26.36 -10.93 -15.50
N ALA A 122 26.05 -11.54 -16.65
CA ALA A 122 26.89 -12.51 -17.32
C ALA A 122 27.93 -11.87 -18.27
N GLU A 123 27.86 -10.55 -18.49
CA GLU A 123 28.83 -9.73 -19.25
C GLU A 123 29.98 -9.25 -18.36
#